data_AF-A7AXV6-F1
#
_entry.id   AF-A7AXV6-F1
#
_cell.length_a   1.000
_cell.length_b   1.000
_cell.length_c   1.000
_cell.angle_alpha   90.00
_cell.angle_beta   90.00
_cell.angle_gamma   90.00
#
_symmetry.space_group_name_H-M   'P 1'
#
loop_
_entity.id
_entity.type
_entity.pdbx_description
1 polymer ?
#
loop_
_entity_poly.entity_id
_entity_poly.type
_entity_poly.pdbx_seq_one_letter_code
_entity_poly.pdbx_strand_id
1 'polypeptide(L)'
;MANYKEQELLTVVKAYSRANPLALDSSSVHDTQEAASTYAKQPNAYAGQIITAKVNGKYKAYVLQGTNGNCTLEAVGADPSAMKQYVVVGTRPESGQQQGIIYIDTNVGYIWDGAKWVKVFEDVSTSITDFQKRITKLEGDINLKANIANANFTGTLKLEGKDIATKEYAESIVNAAKSEVPIVIDEDHPFPDEAYKAGQKYVVALAGTYLGQKCEIGDLILIVKDYNVESVSNADGIVLQSNIDGAVTSADPSAIEGEIVVMSGATGKVIKSSKVNISALNEAIAKAHEHANKDKLDTYTKTQTELLNEASTDAQSKVDALKNTVDGKADKATTLAGYGIEDAYTKTDIDGKLKVIKDNVNTKVDAATVDSKISAAKPGILSEAAQAANEALNTKVGDLGESGTVVDYVKRAVGSGGVDITDQINDAIKQSKAYTDDKLSITEF
;
A
#
# COMPACT_ATOMS: atom_id res chain seq x y z
N MET A 1 -20.25 39.09 71.64
CA MET A 1 -19.92 38.28 70.44
C MET A 1 -18.46 38.55 70.14
N ALA A 2 -17.65 37.50 69.91
CA ALA A 2 -16.21 37.68 69.72
C ALA A 2 -15.92 38.51 68.45
N ASN A 3 -15.02 39.49 68.56
CA ASN A 3 -14.58 40.34 67.45
C ASN A 3 -13.60 39.56 66.56
N TYR A 4 -14.13 38.78 65.63
CA TYR A 4 -13.33 38.14 64.59
C TYR A 4 -12.99 39.16 63.50
N LYS A 5 -11.74 39.15 63.00
CA LYS A 5 -11.34 39.89 61.80
C LYS A 5 -11.97 39.24 60.56
N GLU A 6 -12.14 40.00 59.48
CA GLU A 6 -12.80 39.50 58.24
C GLU A 6 -12.22 38.18 57.70
N GLN A 7 -10.91 38.00 57.82
CA GLN A 7 -10.19 36.78 57.40
C GLN A 7 -10.45 35.57 58.33
N GLU A 8 -10.77 35.84 59.60
CA GLU A 8 -11.07 34.82 60.61
C GLU A 8 -12.53 34.35 60.47
N LEU A 9 -13.45 35.20 60.01
CA LEU A 9 -14.86 34.85 59.79
C LEU A 9 -15.03 33.72 58.77
N LEU A 10 -14.32 33.75 57.64
CA LEU A 10 -14.41 32.70 56.63
C LEU A 10 -13.85 31.35 57.15
N THR A 11 -12.82 31.41 57.98
CA THR A 11 -12.22 30.23 58.62
C THR A 11 -13.17 29.62 59.65
N VAL A 12 -13.85 30.45 60.43
CA VAL A 12 -14.87 30.04 61.41
C VAL A 12 -16.09 29.41 60.71
N VAL A 13 -16.60 30.01 59.64
CA VAL A 13 -17.73 29.47 58.85
C VAL A 13 -17.39 28.12 58.21
N LYS A 14 -16.17 27.98 57.65
CA LYS A 14 -15.69 26.70 57.08
C LYS A 14 -15.44 25.63 58.16
N ALA A 15 -15.04 26.03 59.37
CA ALA A 15 -14.84 25.12 60.49
C ALA A 15 -16.17 24.56 61.05
N TYR A 16 -17.22 25.38 61.10
CA TYR A 16 -18.55 24.96 61.58
C TYR A 16 -19.35 24.11 60.57
N SER A 17 -18.97 24.10 59.30
CA SER A 17 -19.70 23.43 58.21
C SER A 17 -19.10 22.09 57.77
N ARG A 18 -18.16 21.51 58.52
CA ARG A 18 -17.47 20.26 58.12
C ARG A 18 -18.40 19.04 57.91
N ALA A 19 -19.63 19.06 58.44
CA ALA A 19 -20.60 17.97 58.32
C ALA A 19 -21.77 18.26 57.35
N ASN A 20 -21.96 19.50 56.88
CA ASN A 20 -23.09 19.90 56.04
C ASN A 20 -22.60 20.73 54.84
N PRO A 21 -23.10 20.48 53.61
CA PRO A 21 -22.77 21.32 52.47
C PRO A 21 -23.13 22.79 52.75
N LEU A 22 -22.18 23.69 52.54
CA LEU A 22 -22.46 25.13 52.59
C LEU A 22 -23.45 25.49 51.47
N ALA A 23 -24.30 26.48 51.72
CA ALA A 23 -25.17 27.04 50.69
C ALA A 23 -24.30 27.51 49.51
N LEU A 24 -24.71 27.13 48.30
CA LEU A 24 -24.03 27.53 47.08
C LEU A 24 -24.23 29.03 46.87
N ASP A 25 -23.17 29.69 46.40
CA ASP A 25 -23.23 31.10 46.01
C ASP A 25 -24.19 31.25 44.82
N SER A 26 -25.30 31.95 45.05
CA SER A 26 -26.35 32.19 44.06
C SER A 26 -25.91 33.07 42.89
N SER A 27 -24.73 33.68 42.98
CA SER A 27 -24.08 34.41 41.88
C SER A 27 -23.16 33.53 41.02
N SER A 28 -22.90 32.29 41.46
CA SER A 28 -21.96 31.36 40.81
C SER A 28 -22.61 30.04 40.37
N VAL A 29 -23.72 29.63 40.99
CA VAL A 29 -24.43 28.38 40.67
C VAL A 29 -25.92 28.62 40.52
N HIS A 30 -26.49 28.16 39.40
CA HIS A 30 -27.89 28.32 39.05
C HIS A 30 -28.56 26.99 38.68
N ASP A 31 -29.79 26.80 39.11
CA ASP A 31 -30.54 25.54 38.91
C ASP A 31 -31.13 25.38 37.51
N THR A 32 -31.12 26.45 36.69
CA THR A 32 -31.53 26.41 35.27
C THR A 32 -30.66 27.36 34.44
N GLN A 33 -30.57 27.09 33.14
CA GLN A 33 -29.90 28.00 32.18
C GLN A 33 -30.60 29.36 32.09
N GLU A 34 -31.91 29.41 32.27
CA GLU A 34 -32.70 30.64 32.28
C GLU A 34 -32.40 31.52 33.50
N ALA A 35 -32.27 30.91 34.69
CA ALA A 35 -31.89 31.62 35.91
C ALA A 35 -30.47 32.21 35.79
N ALA A 36 -29.54 31.45 35.21
CA ALA A 36 -28.19 31.94 34.93
C ALA A 36 -28.19 33.09 33.90
N SER A 37 -29.01 32.99 32.85
CA SER A 37 -29.18 34.05 31.85
C SER A 37 -29.77 35.33 32.44
N THR A 38 -30.68 35.18 33.41
CA THR A 38 -31.26 36.29 34.17
C THR A 38 -30.21 36.95 35.07
N TYR A 39 -29.40 36.15 35.76
CA TYR A 39 -28.29 36.66 36.58
C TYR A 39 -27.25 37.41 35.74
N ALA A 40 -26.92 36.93 34.54
CA ALA A 40 -25.97 37.60 33.64
C ALA A 40 -26.37 39.04 33.24
N LYS A 41 -27.64 39.41 33.43
CA LYS A 41 -28.17 40.77 33.21
C LYS A 41 -28.25 41.63 34.48
N GLN A 42 -27.77 41.14 35.62
CA GLN A 42 -27.79 41.88 36.87
C GLN A 42 -26.55 42.77 37.02
N PRO A 43 -26.62 43.94 37.67
CA PRO A 43 -25.49 44.87 37.81
C PRO A 43 -24.22 44.28 38.44
N ASN A 44 -24.36 43.21 39.23
CA ASN A 44 -23.27 42.51 39.90
C ASN A 44 -22.66 41.36 39.08
N ALA A 45 -23.17 41.09 37.87
CA ALA A 45 -22.55 40.17 36.92
C ALA A 45 -21.51 40.92 36.07
N TYR A 46 -20.33 40.32 35.87
CA TYR A 46 -19.23 40.96 35.15
C TYR A 46 -18.61 40.05 34.10
N ALA A 47 -18.05 40.66 33.07
CA ALA A 47 -17.43 39.94 31.96
C ALA A 47 -16.21 39.12 32.44
N GLY A 48 -16.07 37.91 31.92
CA GLY A 48 -15.04 36.94 32.34
C GLY A 48 -15.41 36.11 33.58
N GLN A 49 -16.53 36.40 34.25
CA GLN A 49 -17.01 35.58 35.38
C GLN A 49 -17.40 34.18 34.89
N ILE A 50 -16.95 33.15 35.61
CA ILE A 50 -17.38 31.77 35.37
C ILE A 50 -18.56 31.46 36.30
N ILE A 51 -19.68 31.09 35.72
CA ILE A 51 -20.86 30.61 36.44
C ILE A 51 -21.22 29.20 36.00
N THR A 52 -22.00 28.49 36.80
CA THR A 52 -22.50 27.16 36.48
C THR A 52 -24.02 27.14 36.42
N ALA A 53 -24.58 26.45 35.43
CA ALA A 53 -26.01 26.32 35.26
C ALA A 53 -26.39 24.87 34.93
N LYS A 54 -27.54 24.40 35.43
CA LYS A 54 -28.03 23.06 35.11
C LYS A 54 -28.69 23.04 33.73
N VAL A 55 -28.20 22.19 32.84
CA VAL A 55 -28.74 21.94 31.50
C VAL A 55 -28.92 20.44 31.32
N ASN A 56 -30.14 20.00 30.98
CA ASN A 56 -30.48 18.58 30.84
C ASN A 56 -30.07 17.74 32.06
N GLY A 57 -30.29 18.28 33.27
CA GLY A 57 -30.01 17.59 34.53
C GLY A 57 -28.54 17.62 35.01
N LYS A 58 -27.61 18.20 34.23
CA LYS A 58 -26.17 18.28 34.58
C LYS A 58 -25.71 19.74 34.70
N TYR A 59 -24.84 20.03 35.67
CA TYR A 59 -24.22 21.36 35.76
C TYR A 59 -23.18 21.53 34.65
N LYS A 60 -23.28 22.65 33.91
CA LYS A 60 -22.32 23.07 32.89
C LYS A 60 -21.75 24.43 33.27
N ALA A 61 -20.47 24.66 32.98
CA ALA A 61 -19.80 25.93 33.20
C ALA A 61 -19.99 26.86 31.99
N TYR A 62 -20.19 28.14 32.28
CA TYR A 62 -20.34 29.22 31.31
C TYR A 62 -19.44 30.38 31.70
N VAL A 63 -18.82 31.01 30.72
CA VAL A 63 -18.16 32.31 30.88
C VAL A 63 -19.16 33.39 30.49
N LEU A 64 -19.28 34.41 31.33
CA LEU A 64 -20.06 35.59 31.03
C LEU A 64 -19.29 36.50 30.07
N GLN A 65 -19.86 36.77 28.91
CA GLN A 65 -19.27 37.62 27.87
C GLN A 65 -20.04 38.94 27.72
N GLY A 66 -19.38 40.00 27.30
CA GLY A 66 -20.00 41.32 27.03
C GLY A 66 -19.61 42.40 28.04
N THR A 67 -20.58 43.21 28.45
CA THR A 67 -20.37 44.33 29.40
C THR A 67 -20.95 44.00 30.77
N ASN A 68 -20.30 44.46 31.84
CA ASN A 68 -20.79 44.31 33.20
C ASN A 68 -22.24 44.81 33.32
N GLY A 69 -23.10 44.04 34.00
CA GLY A 69 -24.53 44.34 34.08
C GLY A 69 -25.36 43.91 32.87
N ASN A 70 -24.75 43.41 31.79
CA ASN A 70 -25.45 42.99 30.57
C ASN A 70 -24.70 41.89 29.82
N CYS A 71 -24.25 40.86 30.53
CA CYS A 71 -23.49 39.76 29.95
C CYS A 71 -24.39 38.72 29.23
N THR A 72 -23.78 37.85 28.44
CA THR A 72 -24.37 36.65 27.83
C THR A 72 -23.60 35.41 28.24
N LEU A 73 -24.26 34.25 28.26
CA LEU A 73 -23.61 32.99 28.61
C LEU A 73 -22.92 32.39 27.39
N GLU A 74 -21.62 32.15 27.48
CA GLU A 74 -20.87 31.32 26.53
C GLU A 74 -20.45 30.02 27.21
N ALA A 75 -20.79 28.87 26.63
CA ALA A 75 -20.48 27.57 27.23
C ALA A 75 -18.97 27.30 27.23
N VAL A 76 -18.45 26.78 28.34
CA VAL A 76 -17.05 26.36 28.43
C VAL A 76 -16.91 24.92 27.93
N GLY A 77 -16.15 24.73 26.85
CA GLY A 77 -15.88 23.43 26.23
C GLY A 77 -16.32 23.37 24.76
N ALA A 78 -15.77 22.44 23.98
CA ALA A 78 -16.14 22.26 22.58
C ALA A 78 -17.55 21.66 22.46
N ASP A 79 -18.36 22.16 21.51
CA ASP A 79 -19.64 21.55 21.15
C ASP A 79 -19.37 20.20 20.45
N PRO A 80 -19.82 19.06 21.00
CA PRO A 80 -19.68 17.77 20.36
C PRO A 80 -20.27 17.73 18.94
N SER A 81 -21.29 18.55 18.67
CA SER A 81 -21.97 18.65 17.37
C SER A 81 -21.12 19.37 16.32
N ALA A 82 -20.11 20.14 16.75
CA ALA A 82 -19.14 20.81 15.89
C ALA A 82 -17.87 19.97 15.66
N MET A 83 -17.73 18.82 16.35
CA MET A 83 -16.59 17.93 16.16
C MET A 83 -16.79 17.05 14.92
N LYS A 84 -15.74 16.95 14.08
CA LYS A 84 -15.76 16.06 12.91
C LYS A 84 -15.95 14.61 13.35
N GLN A 85 -16.97 13.93 12.83
CA GLN A 85 -17.15 12.49 12.99
C GLN A 85 -16.26 11.75 11.98
N TYR A 86 -15.41 10.86 12.46
CA TYR A 86 -14.54 10.02 11.63
C TYR A 86 -15.14 8.65 11.32
N VAL A 87 -16.26 8.30 11.95
CA VAL A 87 -16.98 7.03 11.76
C VAL A 87 -18.46 7.32 11.61
N VAL A 88 -19.06 6.79 10.55
CA VAL A 88 -20.49 6.88 10.23
C VAL A 88 -21.06 5.47 10.11
N VAL A 89 -22.20 5.20 10.75
CA VAL A 89 -22.87 3.90 10.71
C VAL A 89 -24.15 4.02 9.88
N GLY A 90 -24.31 3.16 8.87
CA GLY A 90 -25.46 3.16 7.97
C GLY A 90 -25.07 2.98 6.51
N THR A 91 -26.06 3.05 5.62
CA THR A 91 -25.85 2.93 4.17
C THR A 91 -24.85 3.98 3.68
N ARG A 92 -23.92 3.57 2.80
CA ARG A 92 -22.95 4.49 2.21
C ARG A 92 -23.66 5.65 1.49
N PRO A 93 -23.17 6.88 1.64
CA PRO A 93 -23.71 8.01 0.89
C PRO A 93 -23.41 7.86 -0.61
N GLU A 94 -24.35 8.26 -1.44
CA GLU A 94 -24.15 8.32 -2.89
C GLU A 94 -23.38 9.59 -3.31
N SER A 95 -23.46 10.65 -2.49
CA SER A 95 -22.73 11.91 -2.68
C SER A 95 -22.37 12.55 -1.34
N GLY A 96 -21.31 13.38 -1.33
CA GLY A 96 -20.85 14.07 -0.12
C GLY A 96 -19.92 13.25 0.79
N GLN A 97 -19.45 12.08 0.35
CA GLN A 97 -18.40 11.31 1.02
C GLN A 97 -17.11 12.13 1.20
N GLN A 98 -16.54 12.07 2.40
CA GLN A 98 -15.32 12.77 2.74
C GLN A 98 -14.15 11.79 2.84
N GLN A 99 -13.00 12.21 2.32
CA GLN A 99 -11.78 11.42 2.41
C GLN A 99 -11.39 11.18 3.87
N GLY A 100 -11.07 9.93 4.20
CA GLY A 100 -10.61 9.56 5.54
C GLY A 100 -11.71 9.26 6.57
N ILE A 101 -12.99 9.36 6.21
CA ILE A 101 -14.10 8.91 7.07
C ILE A 101 -14.40 7.43 6.81
N ILE A 102 -14.58 6.67 7.88
CA ILE A 102 -15.00 5.26 7.83
C ILE A 102 -16.53 5.19 7.84
N TYR A 103 -17.10 4.43 6.90
CA TYR A 103 -18.53 4.16 6.76
C TYR A 103 -18.78 2.68 6.99
N ILE A 104 -19.59 2.36 8.00
CA ILE A 104 -19.98 0.99 8.33
C ILE A 104 -21.32 0.72 7.67
N ASP A 105 -21.26 0.06 6.51
CA ASP A 105 -22.41 -0.32 5.70
C ASP A 105 -22.75 -1.77 5.97
N THR A 106 -23.83 -1.99 6.71
CA THR A 106 -24.25 -3.30 7.21
C THR A 106 -23.14 -3.96 8.04
N ASN A 107 -22.40 -4.89 7.45
CA ASN A 107 -21.36 -5.70 8.09
C ASN A 107 -19.97 -5.42 7.52
N VAL A 108 -19.82 -4.37 6.71
CA VAL A 108 -18.56 -4.03 6.06
C VAL A 108 -18.18 -2.58 6.33
N GLY A 109 -16.96 -2.37 6.79
CA GLY A 109 -16.35 -1.05 6.95
C GLY A 109 -15.65 -0.61 5.67
N TYR A 110 -16.00 0.56 5.18
CA TYR A 110 -15.38 1.21 4.02
C TYR A 110 -14.75 2.54 4.38
N ILE A 111 -13.67 2.91 3.73
CA ILE A 111 -13.09 4.26 3.77
C ILE A 111 -13.11 4.85 2.36
N TRP A 112 -13.41 6.14 2.25
CA TRP A 112 -13.26 6.86 0.98
C TRP A 112 -11.82 7.37 0.86
N ASP A 113 -11.10 6.95 -0.18
CA ASP A 113 -9.70 7.33 -0.40
C ASP A 113 -9.55 8.62 -1.23
N GLY A 114 -10.66 9.20 -1.71
CA GLY A 114 -10.69 10.35 -2.61
C GLY A 114 -11.14 10.00 -4.04
N ALA A 115 -11.08 8.72 -4.42
CA ALA A 115 -11.49 8.24 -5.75
C ALA A 115 -12.47 7.07 -5.69
N LYS A 116 -12.36 6.19 -4.68
CA LYS A 116 -13.17 4.97 -4.56
C LYS A 116 -13.39 4.57 -3.10
N TRP A 117 -14.37 3.70 -2.92
CA TRP A 117 -14.60 2.99 -1.67
C TRP A 117 -13.56 1.87 -1.50
N VAL A 118 -12.82 1.91 -0.40
CA VAL A 118 -11.86 0.88 -0.01
C VAL A 118 -12.43 0.12 1.18
N LYS A 119 -12.57 -1.20 1.06
CA LYS A 119 -12.97 -2.06 2.18
C LYS A 119 -11.81 -2.13 3.19
N VAL A 120 -12.10 -1.83 4.46
CA VAL A 120 -11.13 -1.83 5.55
C VAL A 120 -11.31 -3.05 6.46
N PHE A 121 -12.56 -3.45 6.68
CA PHE A 121 -12.91 -4.64 7.44
C PHE A 121 -14.28 -5.18 7.00
N GLU A 122 -14.54 -6.45 7.27
CA GLU A 122 -15.86 -7.07 7.13
C GLU A 122 -16.09 -8.06 8.26
N ASP A 123 -17.33 -8.22 8.69
CA ASP A 123 -17.71 -9.26 9.63
C ASP A 123 -17.67 -10.64 8.94
N VAL A 124 -16.75 -11.48 9.41
CA VAL A 124 -16.52 -12.83 8.90
C VAL A 124 -17.16 -13.93 9.78
N SER A 125 -17.95 -13.56 10.79
CA SER A 125 -18.53 -14.49 11.77
C SER A 125 -19.42 -15.56 11.12
N THR A 126 -20.13 -15.20 10.04
CA THR A 126 -20.97 -16.14 9.26
C THR A 126 -20.13 -17.19 8.52
N SER A 127 -19.03 -16.78 7.90
CA SER A 127 -18.08 -17.66 7.21
C SER A 127 -17.41 -18.65 8.16
N ILE A 128 -17.04 -18.20 9.37
CA ILE A 128 -16.46 -19.06 10.41
C ILE A 128 -17.44 -20.17 10.81
N THR A 129 -18.71 -19.81 11.00
CA THR A 129 -19.77 -20.77 11.36
C THR A 129 -20.00 -21.81 10.25
N ASP A 130 -19.94 -21.41 8.98
CA ASP A 130 -20.07 -22.33 7.84
C ASP A 130 -18.89 -23.31 7.77
N PHE A 131 -17.66 -22.83 7.93
CA PHE A 131 -16.47 -23.69 7.93
C PHE A 131 -16.52 -24.72 9.06
N GLN A 132 -16.95 -24.34 10.26
CA GLN A 132 -17.12 -25.28 11.37
C GLN A 132 -18.11 -26.40 11.03
N LYS A 133 -19.29 -26.06 10.47
CA LYS A 133 -20.28 -27.07 10.04
C LYS A 133 -19.73 -28.05 9.02
N ARG A 134 -18.98 -27.54 8.04
CA ARG A 134 -18.36 -28.36 6.99
C ARG A 134 -17.28 -29.29 7.54
N ILE A 135 -16.46 -28.79 8.46
CA ILE A 135 -15.43 -29.61 9.14
C ILE A 135 -16.08 -30.72 9.96
N THR A 136 -17.08 -30.41 10.80
CA THR A 136 -17.78 -31.42 11.60
C THR A 136 -18.43 -32.50 10.72
N LYS A 137 -18.98 -32.12 9.57
CA LYS A 137 -19.50 -33.10 8.60
C LYS A 137 -18.40 -34.01 8.05
N LEU A 138 -17.26 -33.44 7.64
CA LEU A 138 -16.13 -34.20 7.10
C LEU A 138 -15.54 -35.16 8.13
N GLU A 139 -15.42 -34.74 9.40
CA GLU A 139 -14.99 -35.62 10.50
C GLU A 139 -15.94 -36.82 10.67
N GLY A 140 -17.25 -36.57 10.62
CA GLY A 140 -18.26 -37.64 10.62
C GLY A 140 -18.13 -38.60 9.44
N ASP A 141 -18.00 -38.06 8.22
CA ASP A 141 -17.90 -38.86 7.00
C ASP A 141 -16.61 -39.69 6.93
N ILE A 142 -15.48 -39.17 7.46
CA ILE A 142 -14.20 -39.89 7.53
C ILE A 142 -14.27 -41.08 8.49
N ASN A 143 -14.93 -40.91 9.64
CA ASN A 143 -15.10 -41.98 10.63
C ASN A 143 -15.95 -43.15 10.12
N LEU A 144 -16.71 -42.95 9.04
CA LEU A 144 -17.54 -43.99 8.40
C LEU A 144 -16.80 -44.77 7.30
N LYS A 145 -15.58 -44.40 6.93
CA LYS A 145 -14.81 -45.07 5.87
C LYS A 145 -13.88 -46.13 6.44
N ALA A 146 -13.91 -47.34 5.88
CA ALA A 146 -12.98 -48.41 6.22
C ALA A 146 -11.57 -48.17 5.64
N ASN A 147 -10.55 -48.73 6.30
CA ASN A 147 -9.16 -48.67 5.84
C ASN A 147 -8.98 -49.49 4.56
N ILE A 148 -8.49 -48.85 3.49
CA ILE A 148 -8.31 -49.46 2.15
C ILE A 148 -7.33 -50.63 2.18
N ALA A 149 -6.33 -50.60 3.08
CA ALA A 149 -5.30 -51.63 3.12
C ALA A 149 -5.73 -52.91 3.86
N ASN A 150 -6.69 -52.83 4.79
CA ASN A 150 -7.11 -53.93 5.67
C ASN A 150 -8.58 -53.77 6.10
N ALA A 151 -9.50 -53.74 5.13
CA ALA A 151 -10.93 -53.63 5.44
C ALA A 151 -11.41 -54.92 6.12
N ASN A 152 -11.84 -54.82 7.39
CA ASN A 152 -12.40 -55.94 8.14
C ASN A 152 -13.93 -55.90 8.07
N PHE A 153 -14.52 -56.88 7.39
CA PHE A 153 -15.96 -57.01 7.23
C PHE A 153 -16.48 -58.11 8.17
N THR A 154 -17.28 -57.73 9.16
CA THR A 154 -17.83 -58.64 10.18
C THR A 154 -19.21 -59.20 9.84
N GLY A 155 -19.71 -58.95 8.62
CA GLY A 155 -21.04 -59.35 8.15
C GLY A 155 -21.00 -60.15 6.84
N THR A 156 -22.18 -60.47 6.30
CA THR A 156 -22.30 -61.15 5.01
C THR A 156 -21.96 -60.21 3.86
N LEU A 157 -21.09 -60.66 2.93
CA LEU A 157 -20.73 -59.91 1.73
C LEU A 157 -21.58 -60.36 0.55
N LYS A 158 -22.09 -59.40 -0.22
CA LYS A 158 -22.79 -59.64 -1.48
C LYS A 158 -22.04 -59.00 -2.64
N LEU A 159 -21.84 -59.75 -3.72
CA LEU A 159 -21.39 -59.22 -5.01
C LEU A 159 -22.55 -59.36 -6.00
N GLU A 160 -23.00 -58.25 -6.58
CA GLU A 160 -24.12 -58.21 -7.53
C GLU A 160 -25.42 -58.86 -6.98
N GLY A 161 -25.68 -58.67 -5.69
CA GLY A 161 -26.89 -59.18 -5.03
C GLY A 161 -26.83 -60.66 -4.63
N LYS A 162 -25.74 -61.37 -4.93
CA LYS A 162 -25.51 -62.77 -4.53
C LYS A 162 -24.57 -62.85 -3.33
N ASP A 163 -24.90 -63.71 -2.38
CA ASP A 163 -24.04 -63.97 -1.21
C ASP A 163 -22.71 -64.60 -1.67
N ILE A 164 -21.60 -64.08 -1.17
CA ILE A 164 -20.26 -64.60 -1.43
C ILE A 164 -19.93 -65.62 -0.33
N ALA A 165 -19.67 -66.87 -0.73
CA ALA A 165 -19.17 -67.89 0.18
C ALA A 165 -17.66 -67.77 0.39
N THR A 166 -17.17 -68.04 1.61
CA THR A 166 -15.73 -68.12 1.88
C THR A 166 -15.13 -69.36 1.21
N LYS A 167 -13.85 -69.28 0.84
CA LYS A 167 -13.12 -70.41 0.25
C LYS A 167 -13.19 -71.68 1.12
N GLU A 168 -13.05 -71.52 2.44
CA GLU A 168 -13.20 -72.64 3.40
C GLU A 168 -14.59 -73.29 3.36
N TYR A 169 -15.66 -72.50 3.22
CA TYR A 169 -17.02 -73.04 3.13
C TYR A 169 -17.21 -73.84 1.85
N ALA A 170 -16.75 -73.32 0.70
CA ALA A 170 -16.81 -74.02 -0.57
C ALA A 170 -16.01 -75.34 -0.55
N GLU A 171 -14.82 -75.32 0.04
CA GLU A 171 -13.97 -76.51 0.20
C GLU A 171 -14.60 -77.57 1.12
N SER A 172 -15.34 -77.15 2.16
CA SER A 172 -16.05 -78.08 3.06
C SER A 172 -17.17 -78.86 2.37
N ILE A 173 -17.93 -78.21 1.47
CA ILE A 173 -19.01 -78.87 0.71
C ILE A 173 -18.43 -79.82 -0.33
N VAL A 174 -17.35 -79.42 -1.02
CA VAL A 174 -16.67 -80.28 -1.99
C VAL A 174 -16.10 -81.53 -1.32
N ASN A 175 -15.54 -81.40 -0.12
CA ASN A 175 -15.02 -82.54 0.64
C ASN A 175 -16.14 -83.45 1.17
N ALA A 176 -17.29 -82.90 1.55
CA ALA A 176 -18.46 -83.68 1.96
C ALA A 176 -19.07 -84.49 0.79
N ALA A 177 -18.98 -84.00 -0.45
CA ALA A 177 -19.51 -84.68 -1.64
C ALA A 177 -18.68 -85.91 -2.09
N LYS A 178 -17.47 -86.10 -1.57
CA LYS A 178 -16.55 -87.20 -1.95
C LYS A 178 -16.78 -88.52 -1.19
N SER A 179 -17.80 -88.62 -0.34
CA SER A 179 -17.96 -89.73 0.63
C SER A 179 -18.78 -90.95 0.16
N GLU A 180 -18.75 -91.29 -1.13
CA GLU A 180 -19.13 -92.63 -1.63
C GLU A 180 -18.07 -93.11 -2.61
N VAL A 181 -17.42 -94.24 -2.31
CA VAL A 181 -16.31 -94.79 -3.10
C VAL A 181 -16.86 -95.27 -4.45
N PRO A 182 -16.41 -94.71 -5.60
CA PRO A 182 -16.78 -95.21 -6.92
C PRO A 182 -16.18 -96.59 -7.18
N ILE A 183 -16.83 -97.40 -8.01
CA ILE A 183 -16.27 -98.68 -8.50
C ILE A 183 -15.19 -98.35 -9.56
N VAL A 184 -14.01 -98.94 -9.47
CA VAL A 184 -12.91 -98.66 -10.41
C VAL A 184 -12.98 -99.64 -11.59
N ILE A 185 -12.85 -99.13 -12.82
CA ILE A 185 -12.74 -99.91 -14.06
C ILE A 185 -11.26 -100.06 -14.40
N ASP A 186 -10.70 -101.26 -14.30
CA ASP A 186 -9.31 -101.58 -14.63
C ASP A 186 -9.20 -102.89 -15.44
N GLU A 187 -7.98 -103.42 -15.62
CA GLU A 187 -7.76 -104.68 -16.36
C GLU A 187 -8.40 -105.90 -15.68
N ASP A 188 -8.48 -105.91 -14.35
CA ASP A 188 -9.02 -107.01 -13.56
C ASP A 188 -10.54 -106.85 -13.31
N HIS A 189 -11.06 -105.63 -13.44
CA HIS A 189 -12.46 -105.25 -13.22
C HIS A 189 -13.00 -104.44 -14.41
N PRO A 190 -13.36 -105.10 -15.53
CA PRO A 190 -13.88 -104.41 -16.70
C PRO A 190 -15.26 -103.78 -16.41
N PHE A 191 -15.62 -102.77 -17.20
CA PHE A 191 -16.95 -102.17 -17.13
C PHE A 191 -18.02 -103.24 -17.40
N PRO A 192 -19.06 -103.38 -16.56
CA PRO A 192 -20.07 -104.43 -16.69
C PRO A 192 -21.10 -104.05 -17.77
N ASP A 193 -20.71 -104.24 -19.02
CA ASP A 193 -21.45 -103.99 -20.26
C ASP A 193 -22.84 -104.66 -20.32
N GLU A 194 -23.07 -105.70 -19.51
CA GLU A 194 -24.36 -106.42 -19.45
C GLU A 194 -25.04 -106.45 -18.06
N ALA A 195 -24.59 -105.66 -17.08
CA ALA A 195 -25.10 -105.79 -15.70
C ALA A 195 -25.13 -104.51 -14.84
N TYR A 196 -24.92 -103.33 -15.41
CA TYR A 196 -24.95 -102.08 -14.66
C TYR A 196 -26.35 -101.71 -14.11
N LYS A 197 -26.39 -100.96 -13.00
CA LYS A 197 -27.59 -100.47 -12.31
C LYS A 197 -27.57 -98.95 -12.17
N ALA A 198 -28.75 -98.35 -12.27
CA ALA A 198 -28.95 -96.92 -12.06
C ALA A 198 -28.42 -96.50 -10.68
N GLY A 199 -27.69 -95.38 -10.66
CA GLY A 199 -27.04 -94.86 -9.47
C GLY A 199 -25.62 -95.37 -9.24
N GLN A 200 -25.14 -96.38 -9.98
CA GLN A 200 -23.75 -96.81 -9.90
C GLN A 200 -22.81 -95.76 -10.52
N LYS A 201 -21.69 -95.54 -9.84
CA LYS A 201 -20.62 -94.62 -10.24
C LYS A 201 -19.36 -95.41 -10.52
N TYR A 202 -18.77 -95.19 -11.69
CA TYR A 202 -17.51 -95.81 -12.06
C TYR A 202 -16.42 -94.76 -12.29
N VAL A 203 -15.19 -95.07 -11.92
CA VAL A 203 -13.98 -94.32 -12.31
C VAL A 203 -13.21 -95.14 -13.32
N VAL A 204 -12.86 -94.54 -14.44
CA VAL A 204 -12.06 -95.16 -15.50
C VAL A 204 -10.59 -95.19 -15.07
N ALA A 205 -10.02 -96.36 -14.82
CA ALA A 205 -8.58 -96.54 -14.58
C ALA A 205 -7.84 -97.19 -15.77
N LEU A 206 -8.58 -97.73 -16.73
CA LEU A 206 -8.09 -98.20 -18.03
C LEU A 206 -8.75 -97.39 -19.15
N ALA A 207 -7.96 -96.73 -20.00
CA ALA A 207 -8.51 -95.94 -21.10
C ALA A 207 -9.20 -96.85 -22.14
N GLY A 208 -10.36 -96.42 -22.64
CA GLY A 208 -11.21 -97.26 -23.49
C GLY A 208 -12.38 -96.50 -24.10
N THR A 209 -13.35 -97.23 -24.66
CA THR A 209 -14.62 -96.66 -25.10
C THR A 209 -15.73 -97.29 -24.28
N TYR A 210 -16.44 -96.46 -23.51
CA TYR A 210 -17.52 -96.89 -22.62
C TYR A 210 -18.78 -96.10 -22.97
N LEU A 211 -19.93 -96.78 -23.07
CA LEU A 211 -21.20 -96.17 -23.51
C LEU A 211 -21.05 -95.34 -24.81
N GLY A 212 -20.23 -95.82 -25.74
CA GLY A 212 -19.96 -95.16 -27.03
C GLY A 212 -19.11 -93.89 -26.97
N GLN A 213 -18.59 -93.50 -25.80
CA GLN A 213 -17.70 -92.35 -25.62
C GLN A 213 -16.27 -92.83 -25.33
N LYS A 214 -15.28 -92.21 -25.97
CA LYS A 214 -13.87 -92.45 -25.66
C LYS A 214 -13.56 -91.86 -24.28
N CYS A 215 -13.15 -92.69 -23.33
CA CYS A 215 -12.84 -92.28 -21.97
C CYS A 215 -11.33 -92.46 -21.69
N GLU A 216 -10.76 -91.55 -20.92
CA GLU A 216 -9.38 -91.56 -20.47
C GLU A 216 -9.30 -91.93 -18.98
N ILE A 217 -8.11 -92.29 -18.51
CA ILE A 217 -7.86 -92.59 -17.08
C ILE A 217 -8.23 -91.37 -16.25
N GLY A 218 -9.15 -91.53 -15.29
CA GLY A 218 -9.69 -90.49 -14.42
C GLY A 218 -11.09 -90.01 -14.77
N ASP A 219 -11.67 -90.42 -15.90
CA ASP A 219 -13.06 -90.09 -16.25
C ASP A 219 -14.05 -90.79 -15.32
N LEU A 220 -15.20 -90.16 -15.10
CA LEU A 220 -16.29 -90.68 -14.27
C LEU A 220 -17.47 -91.10 -15.14
N ILE A 221 -18.07 -92.25 -14.85
CA ILE A 221 -19.30 -92.72 -15.52
C ILE A 221 -20.38 -92.85 -14.47
N LEU A 222 -21.49 -92.13 -14.65
CA LEU A 222 -22.68 -92.24 -13.81
C LEU A 222 -23.78 -92.97 -14.58
N ILE A 223 -24.19 -94.13 -14.11
CA ILE A 223 -25.29 -94.87 -14.73
C ILE A 223 -26.61 -94.26 -14.28
N VAL A 224 -27.42 -93.83 -15.25
CA VAL A 224 -28.72 -93.18 -15.01
C VAL A 224 -29.89 -94.14 -15.20
N LYS A 225 -29.68 -95.29 -15.85
CA LYS A 225 -30.70 -96.29 -16.12
C LYS A 225 -30.14 -97.70 -15.94
N ASP A 226 -30.96 -98.60 -15.40
CA ASP A 226 -30.61 -100.03 -15.28
C ASP A 226 -30.36 -100.67 -16.65
N TYR A 227 -29.39 -101.58 -16.71
CA TYR A 227 -29.17 -102.41 -17.90
C TYR A 227 -30.42 -103.24 -18.20
N ASN A 228 -30.86 -103.16 -19.46
CA ASN A 228 -31.92 -103.98 -20.03
C ASN A 228 -31.58 -104.33 -21.48
N VAL A 229 -31.44 -105.62 -21.77
CA VAL A 229 -31.03 -106.17 -23.07
C VAL A 229 -31.89 -105.70 -24.25
N GLU A 230 -33.18 -105.42 -24.04
CA GLU A 230 -34.10 -104.97 -25.11
C GLU A 230 -34.02 -103.45 -25.36
N SER A 231 -33.37 -102.68 -24.47
CA SER A 231 -33.36 -101.20 -24.53
C SER A 231 -32.01 -100.56 -24.20
N VAL A 232 -30.93 -101.35 -24.26
CA VAL A 232 -29.56 -100.89 -24.00
C VAL A 232 -29.19 -99.75 -24.94
N SER A 233 -28.63 -98.69 -24.39
CA SER A 233 -28.26 -97.50 -25.13
C SER A 233 -27.05 -96.80 -24.53
N ASN A 234 -26.26 -96.15 -25.38
CA ASN A 234 -25.20 -95.25 -24.96
C ASN A 234 -25.70 -94.09 -24.07
N ALA A 235 -27.02 -93.83 -24.04
CA ALA A 235 -27.66 -92.85 -23.17
C ALA A 235 -28.00 -93.39 -21.76
N ASP A 236 -27.75 -94.68 -21.48
CA ASP A 236 -28.04 -95.28 -20.17
C ASP A 236 -27.10 -94.80 -19.04
N GLY A 237 -26.03 -94.09 -19.40
CA GLY A 237 -25.14 -93.42 -18.46
C GLY A 237 -24.64 -92.09 -19.00
N ILE A 238 -24.15 -91.26 -18.09
CA ILE A 238 -23.50 -89.98 -18.37
C ILE A 238 -22.01 -90.17 -18.14
N VAL A 239 -21.21 -89.97 -19.18
CA VAL A 239 -19.75 -89.88 -19.06
C VAL A 239 -19.39 -88.46 -18.69
N LEU A 240 -18.94 -88.27 -17.45
CA LEU A 240 -18.35 -87.05 -16.93
C LEU A 240 -16.86 -87.10 -17.25
N GLN A 241 -16.52 -86.63 -18.44
CA GLN A 241 -15.12 -86.47 -18.80
C GLN A 241 -14.55 -85.34 -17.95
N SER A 242 -13.42 -85.57 -17.28
CA SER A 242 -12.69 -84.49 -16.61
C SER A 242 -12.13 -83.47 -17.62
N ASN A 243 -12.25 -83.81 -18.91
CA ASN A 243 -11.55 -83.24 -20.03
C ASN A 243 -12.58 -82.65 -21.02
N ILE A 244 -13.47 -81.77 -20.57
CA ILE A 244 -14.12 -80.84 -21.51
C ILE A 244 -13.01 -79.96 -22.09
N ASP A 245 -12.56 -80.32 -23.28
CA ASP A 245 -11.57 -79.65 -24.11
C ASP A 245 -10.14 -79.53 -23.55
N GLY A 246 -9.23 -80.22 -24.23
CA GLY A 246 -7.79 -80.22 -23.95
C GLY A 246 -7.21 -78.81 -23.86
N ALA A 247 -6.19 -78.68 -23.00
CA ALA A 247 -5.50 -77.44 -22.66
C ALA A 247 -5.29 -76.48 -23.85
N VAL A 248 -5.23 -75.17 -23.57
CA VAL A 248 -4.78 -74.18 -24.56
C VAL A 248 -3.41 -74.63 -25.07
N THR A 249 -3.31 -74.92 -26.37
CA THR A 249 -2.08 -75.42 -27.00
C THR A 249 -1.56 -74.40 -28.01
N SER A 250 -0.24 -74.41 -28.20
CA SER A 250 0.44 -73.63 -29.24
C SER A 250 1.03 -74.59 -30.28
N ALA A 251 0.19 -75.09 -31.18
CA ALA A 251 0.65 -75.83 -32.37
C ALA A 251 0.93 -74.90 -33.57
N ASP A 252 0.66 -73.60 -33.44
CA ASP A 252 0.85 -72.60 -34.48
C ASP A 252 2.31 -72.11 -34.51
N PRO A 253 3.04 -72.24 -35.63
CA PRO A 253 4.43 -71.81 -35.74
C PRO A 253 4.62 -70.29 -35.62
N SER A 254 3.54 -69.51 -35.64
CA SER A 254 3.59 -68.08 -35.32
C SER A 254 3.66 -67.79 -33.82
N ALA A 255 3.37 -68.73 -32.92
CA ALA A 255 3.48 -68.49 -31.49
C ALA A 255 4.97 -68.30 -31.09
N ILE A 256 5.30 -67.13 -30.55
CA ILE A 256 6.67 -66.78 -30.12
C ILE A 256 6.68 -66.62 -28.60
N GLU A 257 7.67 -67.22 -27.94
CA GLU A 257 7.88 -67.08 -26.49
C GLU A 257 8.17 -65.61 -26.12
N GLY A 258 7.55 -65.13 -25.04
CA GLY A 258 7.72 -63.75 -24.56
C GLY A 258 6.83 -62.71 -25.27
N GLU A 259 5.91 -63.12 -26.14
CA GLU A 259 4.85 -62.23 -26.65
C GLU A 259 3.59 -62.27 -25.78
N ILE A 260 2.76 -61.22 -25.89
CA ILE A 260 1.41 -61.22 -25.30
C ILE A 260 0.58 -62.31 -25.99
N VAL A 261 -0.16 -63.10 -25.19
CA VAL A 261 -0.99 -64.19 -25.69
C VAL A 261 -2.21 -63.64 -26.43
N VAL A 262 -2.40 -64.05 -27.69
CA VAL A 262 -3.63 -63.81 -28.46
C VAL A 262 -4.21 -65.15 -28.87
N MET A 263 -5.50 -65.36 -28.58
CA MET A 263 -6.21 -66.58 -28.96
C MET A 263 -6.72 -66.49 -30.40
N SER A 264 -6.64 -67.59 -31.13
CA SER A 264 -7.24 -67.74 -32.45
C SER A 264 -8.76 -67.59 -32.38
N GLY A 265 -9.32 -66.62 -33.11
CA GLY A 265 -10.78 -66.40 -33.16
C GLY A 265 -11.60 -67.54 -33.79
N ALA A 266 -10.95 -68.54 -34.41
CA ALA A 266 -11.63 -69.68 -35.00
C ALA A 266 -11.89 -70.84 -34.01
N THR A 267 -11.01 -71.03 -33.02
CA THR A 267 -11.06 -72.20 -32.13
C THR A 267 -11.04 -71.86 -30.65
N GLY A 268 -10.67 -70.62 -30.28
CA GLY A 268 -10.54 -70.18 -28.88
C GLY A 268 -9.48 -70.92 -28.08
N LYS A 269 -8.70 -71.82 -28.69
CA LYS A 269 -7.76 -72.75 -28.00
C LYS A 269 -6.32 -72.69 -28.51
N VAL A 270 -6.10 -72.06 -29.66
CA VAL A 270 -4.76 -71.94 -30.27
C VAL A 270 -4.20 -70.55 -29.97
N ILE A 271 -2.98 -70.50 -29.42
CA ILE A 271 -2.22 -69.24 -29.24
C ILE A 271 -1.59 -68.83 -30.58
N LYS A 272 -1.68 -67.55 -30.92
CA LYS A 272 -1.01 -66.91 -32.07
C LYS A 272 -0.12 -65.76 -31.60
N SER A 273 0.83 -65.38 -32.45
CA SER A 273 1.62 -64.15 -32.26
C SER A 273 0.72 -62.93 -32.05
N SER A 274 0.98 -62.16 -31.00
CA SER A 274 0.44 -60.79 -30.91
C SER A 274 1.24 -59.80 -31.73
N LYS A 275 2.45 -60.18 -32.15
CA LYS A 275 3.53 -59.31 -32.66
C LYS A 275 3.99 -58.28 -31.61
N VAL A 276 3.58 -58.44 -30.36
CA VAL A 276 3.91 -57.55 -29.25
C VAL A 276 4.73 -58.34 -28.24
N ASN A 277 6.04 -58.09 -28.25
CA ASN A 277 6.97 -58.68 -27.30
C ASN A 277 6.88 -57.96 -25.94
N ILE A 278 6.86 -58.73 -24.85
CA ILE A 278 6.77 -58.22 -23.48
C ILE A 278 7.97 -57.33 -23.14
N SER A 279 9.17 -57.65 -23.64
CA SER A 279 10.36 -56.81 -23.44
C SER A 279 10.23 -55.47 -24.13
N ALA A 280 9.71 -55.43 -25.37
CA ALA A 280 9.46 -54.19 -26.09
C ALA A 280 8.38 -53.34 -25.42
N LEU A 281 7.34 -53.97 -24.87
CA LEU A 281 6.31 -53.29 -24.08
C LEU A 281 6.90 -52.69 -22.78
N ASN A 282 7.69 -53.47 -22.04
CA ASN A 282 8.36 -53.00 -20.83
C ASN A 282 9.32 -51.84 -21.12
N GLU A 283 10.06 -51.90 -22.23
CA GLU A 283 10.93 -50.83 -22.69
C GLU A 283 10.13 -49.57 -23.06
N ALA A 284 9.00 -49.71 -23.76
CA ALA A 284 8.11 -48.60 -24.09
C ALA A 284 7.49 -47.96 -22.84
N ILE A 285 7.08 -48.77 -21.86
CA ILE A 285 6.56 -48.30 -20.56
C ILE A 285 7.64 -47.54 -19.79
N ALA A 286 8.87 -48.07 -19.73
CA ALA A 286 9.99 -47.40 -19.07
C ALA A 286 10.32 -46.06 -19.72
N LYS A 287 10.34 -46.02 -21.06
CA LYS A 287 10.63 -44.82 -21.86
C LYS A 287 9.48 -43.82 -21.93
N ALA A 288 8.25 -44.21 -21.60
CA ALA A 288 7.09 -43.29 -21.61
C ALA A 288 7.28 -42.08 -20.67
N HIS A 289 8.18 -42.21 -19.69
CA HIS A 289 8.54 -41.14 -18.75
C HIS A 289 9.94 -40.56 -18.97
N GLU A 290 10.63 -40.92 -20.05
CA GLU A 290 11.90 -40.33 -20.46
C GLU A 290 11.64 -39.29 -21.57
N HIS A 291 11.69 -38.01 -21.20
CA HIS A 291 11.71 -36.91 -22.16
C HIS A 291 13.08 -36.24 -22.11
N ALA A 292 13.52 -35.64 -23.24
CA ALA A 292 14.83 -35.00 -23.33
C ALA A 292 15.06 -33.88 -22.30
N ASN A 293 13.98 -33.35 -21.71
CA ASN A 293 13.99 -32.32 -20.68
C ASN A 293 13.66 -32.87 -19.28
N LYS A 294 13.63 -34.19 -19.05
CA LYS A 294 13.32 -34.82 -17.77
C LYS A 294 14.17 -34.25 -16.63
N ASP A 295 15.49 -34.22 -16.79
CA ASP A 295 16.41 -33.70 -15.77
C ASP A 295 16.11 -32.24 -15.40
N LYS A 296 15.57 -31.45 -16.33
CA LYS A 296 15.16 -30.06 -16.07
C LYS A 296 13.80 -30.00 -15.40
N LEU A 297 12.81 -30.77 -15.87
CA LEU A 297 11.46 -30.79 -15.28
C LEU A 297 11.47 -31.35 -13.85
N ASP A 298 12.27 -32.38 -13.60
CA ASP A 298 12.41 -33.00 -12.28
C ASP A 298 13.09 -32.06 -11.26
N THR A 299 13.79 -31.00 -11.71
CA THR A 299 14.31 -29.96 -10.81
C THR A 299 13.22 -29.00 -10.31
N TYR A 300 12.06 -28.96 -10.96
CA TYR A 300 10.89 -28.19 -10.50
C TYR A 300 10.06 -29.03 -9.53
N THR A 301 10.60 -29.28 -8.33
CA THR A 301 9.88 -29.98 -7.26
C THR A 301 8.89 -29.09 -6.51
N LYS A 302 8.86 -27.79 -6.83
CA LYS A 302 8.00 -26.79 -6.20
C LYS A 302 6.66 -26.72 -6.91
N THR A 303 5.60 -26.63 -6.12
CA THR A 303 4.26 -26.28 -6.60
C THR A 303 4.26 -24.88 -7.23
N GLN A 304 3.26 -24.60 -8.07
CA GLN A 304 3.04 -23.27 -8.63
C GLN A 304 3.01 -22.19 -7.53
N THR A 305 2.33 -22.48 -6.42
CA THR A 305 2.23 -21.58 -5.26
C THR A 305 3.58 -21.28 -4.63
N GLU A 306 4.46 -22.28 -4.46
CA GLU A 306 5.79 -22.09 -3.89
C GLU A 306 6.69 -21.24 -4.81
N LEU A 307 6.64 -21.48 -6.13
CA LEU A 307 7.37 -20.67 -7.11
C LEU A 307 6.91 -19.21 -7.12
N LEU A 308 5.59 -18.98 -7.06
CA LEU A 308 5.01 -17.64 -6.97
C LEU A 308 5.41 -16.94 -5.67
N ASN A 309 5.44 -17.67 -4.55
CA ASN A 309 5.86 -17.13 -3.26
C ASN A 309 7.33 -16.71 -3.29
N GLU A 310 8.22 -17.56 -3.80
CA GLU A 310 9.65 -17.23 -3.92
C GLU A 310 9.90 -16.02 -4.83
N ALA A 311 9.24 -15.97 -5.99
CA ALA A 311 9.34 -14.84 -6.89
C ALA A 311 8.81 -13.55 -6.25
N SER A 312 7.71 -13.64 -5.49
CA SER A 312 7.14 -12.53 -4.72
C SER A 312 8.10 -12.06 -3.63
N THR A 313 8.73 -12.98 -2.89
CA THR A 313 9.73 -12.65 -1.86
C THR A 313 10.97 -12.00 -2.45
N ASP A 314 11.50 -12.50 -3.58
CA ASP A 314 12.63 -11.89 -4.28
C ASP A 314 12.29 -10.48 -4.80
N ALA A 315 11.11 -10.33 -5.41
CA ALA A 315 10.61 -9.04 -5.86
C ALA A 315 10.47 -8.05 -4.70
N GLN A 316 9.87 -8.48 -3.58
CA GLN A 316 9.73 -7.65 -2.39
C GLN A 316 11.09 -7.24 -1.80
N SER A 317 12.03 -8.18 -1.75
CA SER A 317 13.41 -7.89 -1.28
C SER A 317 14.10 -6.83 -2.13
N LYS A 318 13.91 -6.87 -3.45
CA LYS A 318 14.41 -5.83 -4.38
C LYS A 318 13.72 -4.49 -4.17
N VAL A 319 12.41 -4.49 -3.93
CA VAL A 319 11.63 -3.27 -3.61
C VAL A 319 12.10 -2.66 -2.29
N ASP A 320 12.35 -3.46 -1.27
CA ASP A 320 12.83 -2.99 0.05
C ASP A 320 14.24 -2.41 -0.05
N ALA A 321 15.13 -3.05 -0.82
CA ALA A 321 16.47 -2.52 -1.10
C ALA A 321 16.41 -1.16 -1.85
N LEU A 322 15.51 -1.05 -2.83
CA LEU A 322 15.29 0.22 -3.54
C LEU A 322 14.70 1.27 -2.61
N LYS A 323 13.74 0.90 -1.76
CA LYS A 323 13.15 1.78 -0.76
C LYS A 323 14.22 2.34 0.17
N ASN A 324 15.13 1.53 0.70
CA ASN A 324 16.24 2.01 1.52
C ASN A 324 17.14 3.02 0.78
N THR A 325 17.37 2.79 -0.52
CA THR A 325 18.15 3.71 -1.36
C THR A 325 17.42 5.03 -1.59
N VAL A 326 16.11 4.99 -1.77
CA VAL A 326 15.25 6.16 -2.06
C VAL A 326 14.92 6.95 -0.78
N ASP A 327 14.69 6.27 0.35
CA ASP A 327 14.49 6.87 1.67
C ASP A 327 15.74 7.67 2.08
N GLY A 328 16.94 7.24 1.68
CA GLY A 328 18.18 8.00 1.84
C GLY A 328 18.36 9.17 0.85
N LYS A 329 17.42 9.39 -0.08
CA LYS A 329 17.60 10.30 -1.24
C LYS A 329 16.54 11.39 -1.42
N ALA A 330 15.49 11.47 -0.62
CA ALA A 330 14.45 12.48 -0.90
C ALA A 330 13.67 12.98 0.32
N ASP A 331 14.37 13.31 1.40
CA ASP A 331 13.90 14.44 2.22
C ASP A 331 14.50 15.71 1.63
N LYS A 332 13.68 16.77 1.45
CA LYS A 332 14.15 18.08 0.98
C LYS A 332 15.32 18.53 1.85
N ALA A 333 16.54 18.38 1.35
CA ALA A 333 17.66 19.11 1.90
C ALA A 333 17.34 20.60 1.74
N THR A 334 17.36 21.34 2.84
CA THR A 334 17.21 22.80 2.83
C THR A 334 18.55 23.51 2.57
N THR A 335 19.63 22.74 2.35
CA THR A 335 20.99 23.22 2.15
C THR A 335 21.65 22.54 0.95
N LEU A 336 22.58 23.25 0.29
CA LEU A 336 23.37 22.75 -0.84
C LEU A 336 24.21 21.51 -0.46
N ALA A 337 24.76 21.50 0.76
CA ALA A 337 25.51 20.36 1.30
C ALA A 337 24.64 19.09 1.40
N GLY A 338 23.35 19.23 1.74
CA GLY A 338 22.43 18.09 1.76
C GLY A 338 22.12 17.50 0.38
N TYR A 339 22.43 18.22 -0.71
CA TYR A 339 22.41 17.70 -2.08
C TYR A 339 23.78 17.21 -2.57
N GLY A 340 24.83 17.23 -1.74
CA GLY A 340 26.19 16.90 -2.15
C GLY A 340 26.85 17.94 -3.06
N ILE A 341 26.35 19.18 -3.04
CA ILE A 341 26.93 20.29 -3.82
C ILE A 341 27.95 21.01 -2.95
N GLU A 342 29.21 20.58 -3.05
CA GLU A 342 30.34 21.14 -2.28
C GLU A 342 30.99 22.34 -2.98
N ASP A 343 30.91 22.44 -4.30
CA ASP A 343 31.54 23.50 -5.11
C ASP A 343 30.53 24.59 -5.52
N ALA A 344 29.90 25.23 -4.54
CA ALA A 344 28.97 26.35 -4.75
C ALA A 344 29.32 27.55 -3.88
N TYR A 345 29.20 28.76 -4.46
CA TYR A 345 29.40 30.00 -3.71
C TYR A 345 28.32 30.18 -2.63
N THR A 346 28.75 30.34 -1.38
CA THR A 346 27.84 30.63 -0.28
C THR A 346 27.48 32.12 -0.26
N LYS A 347 26.42 32.47 0.49
CA LYS A 347 26.08 33.87 0.75
C LYS A 347 27.27 34.63 1.36
N THR A 348 27.98 34.00 2.30
CA THR A 348 29.17 34.58 2.94
C THR A 348 30.28 34.88 1.93
N ASP A 349 30.53 33.96 0.98
CA ASP A 349 31.55 34.16 -0.06
C ASP A 349 31.19 35.33 -0.98
N ILE A 350 29.92 35.41 -1.39
CA ILE A 350 29.41 36.51 -2.22
C ILE A 350 29.44 37.84 -1.46
N ASP A 351 28.98 37.86 -0.21
CA ASP A 351 28.97 39.06 0.64
C ASP A 351 30.40 39.55 0.89
N GLY A 352 31.37 38.63 1.07
CA GLY A 352 32.79 38.95 1.18
C GLY A 352 33.35 39.60 -0.08
N LYS A 353 33.10 39.01 -1.25
CA LYS A 353 33.50 39.59 -2.55
C LYS A 353 32.84 40.95 -2.78
N LEU A 354 31.55 41.09 -2.46
CA LEU A 354 30.79 42.33 -2.62
C LEU A 354 31.30 43.43 -1.67
N LYS A 355 31.67 43.07 -0.44
CA LYS A 355 32.28 44.00 0.52
C LYS A 355 33.58 44.57 -0.02
N VAL A 356 34.45 43.72 -0.57
CA VAL A 356 35.72 44.18 -1.20
C VAL A 356 35.44 45.19 -2.32
N ILE A 357 34.43 44.92 -3.16
CA ILE A 357 34.03 45.87 -4.21
C ILE A 357 33.53 47.19 -3.62
N LYS A 358 32.65 47.14 -2.61
CA LYS A 358 32.13 48.33 -1.92
C LYS A 358 33.24 49.16 -1.27
N ASP A 359 34.14 48.51 -0.55
CA ASP A 359 35.26 49.15 0.12
C ASP A 359 36.18 49.82 -0.92
N ASN A 360 36.49 49.14 -2.04
CA ASN A 360 37.32 49.70 -3.11
C ASN A 360 36.68 50.88 -3.84
N VAL A 361 35.36 50.88 -4.03
CA VAL A 361 34.64 52.00 -4.64
C VAL A 361 34.64 53.20 -3.69
N ASN A 362 34.35 52.97 -2.41
CA ASN A 362 34.23 54.04 -1.41
C ASN A 362 35.59 54.63 -0.98
N THR A 363 36.67 53.85 -1.02
CA THR A 363 38.02 54.32 -0.63
C THR A 363 38.77 55.07 -1.73
N LYS A 364 38.40 54.88 -3.01
CA LYS A 364 39.03 55.62 -4.12
C LYS A 364 38.35 56.95 -4.45
N VAL A 365 37.16 57.19 -3.89
CA VAL A 365 36.36 58.41 -4.10
C VAL A 365 35.74 58.82 -2.77
N ASP A 366 36.57 59.05 -1.74
CA ASP A 366 36.07 59.68 -0.52
C ASP A 366 35.92 61.20 -0.71
N ALA A 367 35.05 61.81 0.09
CA ALA A 367 34.78 63.25 0.04
C ALA A 367 36.07 64.07 0.21
N ALA A 368 37.02 63.59 1.03
CA ALA A 368 38.30 64.24 1.24
C ALA A 368 39.18 64.29 -0.03
N THR A 369 39.21 63.21 -0.81
CA THR A 369 39.93 63.14 -2.09
C THR A 369 39.27 64.03 -3.13
N VAL A 370 37.93 64.09 -3.16
CA VAL A 370 37.17 64.99 -4.03
C VAL A 370 37.44 66.45 -3.66
N ASP A 371 37.34 66.81 -2.38
CA ASP A 371 37.62 68.14 -1.87
C ASP A 371 39.07 68.56 -2.11
N SER A 372 40.03 67.63 -1.95
CA SER A 372 41.44 67.88 -2.25
C SER A 372 41.66 68.19 -3.73
N LYS A 373 41.05 67.41 -4.64
CA LYS A 373 41.12 67.66 -6.09
C LYS A 373 40.44 68.97 -6.48
N ILE A 374 39.30 69.29 -5.89
CA ILE A 374 38.59 70.57 -6.11
C ILE A 374 39.44 71.74 -5.62
N SER A 375 40.01 71.64 -4.42
CA SER A 375 40.91 72.66 -3.85
C SER A 375 42.19 72.83 -4.66
N ALA A 376 42.73 71.76 -5.26
CA ALA A 376 43.88 71.85 -6.16
C ALA A 376 43.52 72.48 -7.52
N ALA A 377 42.32 72.22 -8.05
CA ALA A 377 41.86 72.78 -9.32
C ALA A 377 41.44 74.26 -9.22
N LYS A 378 40.89 74.68 -8.08
CA LYS A 378 40.33 76.03 -7.87
C LYS A 378 41.36 77.16 -8.10
N PRO A 379 42.61 77.09 -7.61
CA PRO A 379 43.64 78.08 -7.91
C PRO A 379 43.91 78.24 -9.41
N GLY A 380 44.00 77.13 -10.16
CA GLY A 380 44.26 77.16 -11.61
C GLY A 380 43.17 77.90 -12.39
N ILE A 381 41.91 77.57 -12.12
CA ILE A 381 40.74 78.24 -12.73
C ILE A 381 40.72 79.74 -12.38
N LEU A 382 41.00 80.08 -11.12
CA LEU A 382 41.02 81.48 -10.69
C LEU A 382 42.20 82.26 -11.30
N SER A 383 43.37 81.64 -11.44
CA SER A 383 44.52 82.26 -12.09
C SER A 383 44.30 82.49 -13.58
N GLU A 384 43.72 81.51 -14.29
CA GLU A 384 43.38 81.64 -15.71
C GLU A 384 42.33 82.73 -15.92
N ALA A 385 41.30 82.78 -15.08
CA ALA A 385 40.28 83.83 -15.13
C ALA A 385 40.86 85.21 -14.80
N ALA A 386 41.75 85.31 -13.80
CA ALA A 386 42.41 86.57 -13.45
C ALA A 386 43.36 87.05 -14.57
N GLN A 387 44.10 86.12 -15.19
CA GLN A 387 44.98 86.41 -16.31
C GLN A 387 44.17 86.89 -17.53
N ALA A 388 43.09 86.19 -17.88
CA ALA A 388 42.18 86.60 -18.97
C ALA A 388 41.52 87.96 -18.69
N ALA A 389 41.12 88.24 -17.45
CA ALA A 389 40.58 89.53 -17.05
C ALA A 389 41.63 90.66 -17.16
N ASN A 390 42.88 90.39 -16.75
CA ASN A 390 43.99 91.32 -16.90
C ASN A 390 44.31 91.58 -18.39
N GLU A 391 44.37 90.54 -19.23
CA GLU A 391 44.58 90.68 -20.67
C GLU A 391 43.47 91.52 -21.33
N ALA A 392 42.21 91.27 -20.95
CA ALA A 392 41.06 92.04 -21.44
C ALA A 392 41.08 93.50 -20.97
N LEU A 393 41.49 93.76 -19.72
CA LEU A 393 41.68 95.10 -19.18
C LEU A 393 42.80 95.82 -19.92
N ASN A 394 43.98 95.21 -20.03
CA ASN A 394 45.13 95.77 -20.74
C ASN A 394 44.80 96.10 -22.21
N THR A 395 43.99 95.28 -22.88
CA THR A 395 43.52 95.57 -24.24
C THR A 395 42.65 96.83 -24.32
N LYS A 396 41.82 97.11 -23.30
CA LYS A 396 40.89 98.25 -23.30
C LYS A 396 41.51 99.56 -22.83
N VAL A 397 42.42 99.52 -21.87
CA VAL A 397 42.98 100.73 -21.22
C VAL A 397 44.51 100.86 -21.34
N GLY A 398 45.17 99.94 -22.04
CA GLY A 398 46.63 99.88 -22.14
C GLY A 398 47.28 99.28 -20.88
N ASP A 399 48.59 99.03 -20.94
CA ASP A 399 49.36 98.54 -19.79
C ASP A 399 49.40 99.62 -18.69
N LEU A 400 48.77 99.31 -17.55
CA LEU A 400 48.74 100.19 -16.39
C LEU A 400 49.93 99.97 -15.46
N GLY A 401 50.73 98.92 -15.66
CA GLY A 401 51.78 98.48 -14.74
C GLY A 401 51.21 97.94 -13.41
N GLU A 402 52.08 97.37 -12.57
CA GLU A 402 51.70 96.68 -11.33
C GLU A 402 51.00 97.58 -10.28
N SER A 403 51.04 98.91 -10.44
CA SER A 403 50.51 99.88 -9.49
C SER A 403 49.56 100.93 -10.07
N GLY A 404 49.27 100.89 -11.37
CA GLY A 404 48.41 101.88 -12.01
C GLY A 404 46.93 101.57 -11.78
N THR A 405 46.16 102.51 -11.25
CA THR A 405 44.71 102.34 -11.11
C THR A 405 43.97 102.82 -12.39
N VAL A 406 42.74 102.35 -12.59
CA VAL A 406 41.84 102.90 -13.62
C VAL A 406 41.65 104.41 -13.42
N VAL A 407 41.68 104.88 -12.17
CA VAL A 407 41.63 106.32 -11.84
C VAL A 407 42.87 107.04 -12.39
N ASP A 408 44.05 106.45 -12.30
CA ASP A 408 45.29 107.02 -12.85
C ASP A 408 45.30 107.02 -14.39
N TYR A 409 44.75 105.98 -15.02
CA TYR A 409 44.49 105.97 -16.47
C TYR A 409 43.58 107.11 -16.88
N VAL A 410 42.42 107.23 -16.22
CA VAL A 410 41.44 108.29 -16.53
C VAL A 410 42.08 109.66 -16.37
N LYS A 411 42.73 109.95 -15.23
CA LYS A 411 43.43 111.24 -15.00
C LYS A 411 44.45 111.58 -16.09
N ARG A 412 45.16 110.57 -16.61
CA ARG A 412 46.13 110.74 -17.70
C ARG A 412 45.45 110.93 -19.07
N ALA A 413 44.39 110.16 -19.35
CA ALA A 413 43.66 110.20 -20.62
C ALA A 413 42.82 111.48 -20.80
N VAL A 414 42.19 111.99 -19.74
CA VAL A 414 41.51 113.30 -19.79
C VAL A 414 42.48 114.49 -19.74
N GLY A 415 43.78 114.23 -19.54
CA GLY A 415 44.79 115.26 -19.30
C GLY A 415 44.58 115.90 -17.93
N SER A 416 45.66 116.16 -17.20
CA SER A 416 45.66 116.93 -15.95
C SER A 416 45.37 118.43 -16.18
N GLY A 417 44.51 118.75 -17.14
CA GLY A 417 44.20 120.07 -17.66
C GLY A 417 42.73 120.41 -17.49
N GLY A 418 42.15 120.10 -16.33
CA GLY A 418 41.06 120.94 -15.84
C GLY A 418 41.65 122.33 -15.62
N VAL A 419 41.66 123.15 -16.68
CA VAL A 419 42.10 124.54 -16.62
C VAL A 419 41.34 125.16 -15.46
N ASP A 420 42.06 125.70 -14.49
CA ASP A 420 41.46 126.45 -13.40
C ASP A 420 40.77 127.68 -14.00
N ILE A 421 39.51 127.52 -14.40
CA ILE A 421 38.70 128.58 -14.98
C ILE A 421 38.32 129.63 -13.94
N THR A 422 38.78 129.50 -12.68
CA THR A 422 38.58 130.52 -11.64
C THR A 422 39.12 131.87 -12.08
N ASP A 423 40.26 131.92 -12.79
CA ASP A 423 40.80 133.17 -13.32
C ASP A 423 39.94 133.73 -14.46
N GLN A 424 39.43 132.87 -15.35
CA GLN A 424 38.50 133.29 -16.42
C GLN A 424 37.17 133.79 -15.87
N ILE A 425 36.65 133.13 -14.81
CA ILE A 425 35.44 133.52 -14.09
C ILE A 425 35.66 134.87 -13.39
N ASN A 426 36.80 135.06 -12.72
CA ASN A 426 37.13 136.31 -12.05
C ASN A 426 37.29 137.48 -13.03
N ASP A 427 37.88 137.23 -14.20
CA ASP A 427 38.03 138.25 -15.23
C ASP A 427 36.68 138.62 -15.86
N ALA A 428 35.82 137.64 -16.13
CA ALA A 428 34.44 137.86 -16.57
C ALA A 428 33.61 138.65 -15.54
N ILE A 429 33.77 138.35 -14.24
CA ILE A 429 33.12 139.09 -13.15
C ILE A 429 33.62 140.54 -13.09
N LYS A 430 34.93 140.77 -13.20
CA LYS A 430 35.51 142.13 -13.24
C LYS A 430 35.01 142.94 -14.42
N GLN A 431 34.98 142.36 -15.61
CA GLN A 431 34.46 143.03 -16.81
C GLN A 431 32.97 143.35 -16.66
N SER A 432 32.18 142.42 -16.13
CA SER A 432 30.75 142.66 -15.87
C SER A 432 30.54 143.76 -14.83
N LYS A 433 31.37 143.83 -13.79
CA LYS A 433 31.31 144.87 -12.77
C LYS A 433 31.69 146.24 -13.33
N ALA A 434 32.79 146.33 -14.09
CA ALA A 434 33.20 147.58 -14.75
C ALA A 434 32.13 148.11 -15.71
N TYR A 435 31.49 147.23 -16.49
CA TYR A 435 30.38 147.60 -17.37
C TYR A 435 29.16 148.12 -16.57
N THR A 436 28.84 147.49 -15.45
CA THR A 436 27.72 147.89 -14.58
C THR A 436 27.99 149.24 -13.92
N ASP A 437 29.20 149.45 -13.41
CA ASP A 437 29.62 150.69 -12.76
C ASP A 437 29.67 151.87 -13.78
N ASP A 438 30.09 151.64 -15.03
CA ASP A 438 30.04 152.62 -16.14
C ASP A 438 28.61 153.02 -16.52
N LYS A 439 27.65 152.08 -16.49
CA LYS A 439 26.25 152.34 -16.87
C LYS A 439 25.41 152.95 -15.74
N LEU A 440 25.89 152.91 -14.49
CA LEU A 440 25.22 153.47 -13.31
C LEU A 440 25.70 154.87 -12.91
N SER A 441 26.72 155.44 -13.57
CA SER A 441 27.12 156.82 -13.32
C SER A 441 26.08 157.80 -13.89
N ILE A 442 25.21 158.31 -13.03
CA ILE A 442 24.34 159.45 -13.35
C ILE A 442 25.19 160.72 -13.30
N THR A 443 25.32 161.38 -14.45
CA THR A 443 25.81 162.75 -14.58
C THR A 443 24.82 163.68 -13.88
N GLU A 444 25.27 164.38 -12.84
CA GLU A 444 24.54 165.53 -12.27
C GLU A 444 24.26 166.56 -13.39
N PHE A 445 23.01 166.96 -13.51
CA PHE A 445 22.60 168.22 -14.13
C PHE A 445 21.84 169.04 -13.10
#